data_AF-A0A9K3D3Z6-F1
#
_entry.id   AF-A0A9K3D3Z6-F1
#
_cell.length_a   1.000
_cell.length_b   1.000
_cell.length_c   1.000
_cell.angle_alpha   90.00
_cell.angle_beta   90.00
_cell.angle_gamma   90.00
#
_symmetry.space_group_name_H-M   'P 1'
#
loop_
_entity.id
_entity.type
_entity.pdbx_description
1 polymer ?
#
loop_
_entity_poly.entity_id
_entity_poly.type
_entity_poly.pdbx_seq_one_letter_code
_entity_poly.pdbx_strand_id
1 'polypeptide(L)'
;GVGLFATASYFNHSCYPSCFATWHYATGADDATTLWVLAARDIKIGDELTIYYISNPCMTRQQRRAMLWENYCFECNCEVCSLSGYAQIESDTSRARMQELREKRPANIPSLHKSGLADVLERLRLIVVELDAYPRAMGPACAEAFHLACCLGKGELARRMAYNSLFTELATSSAQRSKYHRDMEQFVQNPSKSHYTKKYNLKLAPMDPVPPVLESVQDGAWASIAKDLDVPAVWGIRNFAKESERDRRERLRLEAEAKKAEAAAASKEKMLKRRRLKMQKKKKHAAKKDKE
;
A
#
# COMPACT_ATOMS: atom_id res chain seq x y z
N GLY A 1 -4.56 -5.92 -22.19
CA GLY A 1 -3.61 -6.66 -23.04
C GLY A 1 -2.39 -7.06 -22.22
N VAL A 2 -1.45 -7.79 -22.83
CA VAL A 2 -0.14 -8.15 -22.27
C VAL A 2 0.92 -7.77 -23.31
N GLY A 3 2.10 -7.33 -22.86
CA GLY A 3 3.22 -6.99 -23.75
C GLY A 3 4.56 -7.42 -23.14
N LEU A 4 5.55 -7.67 -23.99
CA LEU A 4 6.91 -8.07 -23.60
C LEU A 4 7.86 -6.90 -23.84
N PHE A 5 8.56 -6.46 -22.78
CA PHE A 5 9.44 -5.29 -22.79
C PHE A 5 10.84 -5.68 -22.31
N ALA A 6 11.70 -6.10 -23.22
CA ALA A 6 13.03 -6.61 -22.89
C ALA A 6 13.84 -5.67 -21.99
N THR A 7 13.85 -4.36 -22.29
CA THR A 7 14.57 -3.37 -21.49
C THR A 7 14.01 -3.25 -20.06
N ALA A 8 12.69 -3.32 -19.91
CA ALA A 8 12.06 -3.23 -18.59
C ALA A 8 12.22 -4.50 -17.75
N SER A 9 12.47 -5.65 -18.39
CA SER A 9 12.73 -6.92 -17.70
C SER A 9 14.07 -6.96 -16.95
N TYR A 10 14.96 -5.97 -17.15
CA TYR A 10 16.20 -5.86 -16.36
C TYR A 10 16.00 -5.26 -14.96
N PHE A 11 14.88 -4.59 -14.70
CA PHE A 11 14.63 -3.95 -13.40
C PHE A 11 14.22 -5.01 -12.39
N ASN A 12 15.05 -5.26 -11.38
CA ASN A 12 14.74 -6.21 -10.31
C ASN A 12 13.61 -5.74 -9.39
N HIS A 13 13.14 -6.65 -8.54
CA HIS A 13 12.12 -6.36 -7.56
C HIS A 13 12.66 -5.76 -6.26
N SER A 14 11.99 -4.75 -5.73
CA SER A 14 12.06 -4.37 -4.31
C SER A 14 10.66 -4.10 -3.75
N CYS A 15 10.44 -4.43 -2.48
CA CYS A 15 9.20 -4.04 -1.77
C CYS A 15 9.17 -2.55 -1.38
N TYR A 16 10.29 -1.86 -1.57
CA TYR A 16 10.48 -0.42 -1.49
C TYR A 16 11.24 0.04 -2.76
N PRO A 17 10.54 0.09 -3.90
CA PRO A 17 11.19 0.27 -5.20
C PRO A 17 11.76 1.69 -5.36
N SER A 18 12.82 1.82 -6.16
CA SER A 18 13.34 3.13 -6.58
C SER A 18 12.57 3.71 -7.77
N CYS A 19 11.89 2.86 -8.54
CA CYS A 19 11.13 3.24 -9.72
C CYS A 19 9.68 2.74 -9.67
N PHE A 20 8.81 3.44 -10.39
CA PHE A 20 7.43 3.07 -10.62
C PHE A 20 7.21 2.83 -12.12
N ALA A 21 6.71 1.63 -12.46
CA ALA A 21 6.43 1.23 -13.84
C ALA A 21 4.94 1.35 -14.19
N THR A 22 4.66 1.92 -15.36
CA THR A 22 3.31 2.22 -15.80
C THR A 22 3.16 2.34 -17.31
N TRP A 23 1.93 2.28 -17.80
CA TRP A 23 1.63 2.34 -19.22
C TRP A 23 1.51 3.78 -19.69
N HIS A 24 2.09 4.12 -20.83
CA HIS A 24 1.70 5.30 -21.58
C HIS A 24 0.96 4.83 -22.82
N TYR A 25 -0.36 4.96 -22.81
CA TYR A 25 -1.19 4.48 -23.90
C TYR A 25 -1.03 5.38 -25.14
N ALA A 26 -1.33 4.84 -26.31
CA ALA A 26 -1.34 5.63 -27.55
C ALA A 26 -2.54 6.59 -27.59
N THR A 27 -2.32 7.84 -28.01
CA THR A 27 -3.38 8.86 -28.15
C THR A 27 -4.02 8.92 -29.53
N GLY A 28 -3.36 8.36 -30.55
CA GLY A 28 -3.78 8.40 -31.95
C GLY A 28 -3.34 7.15 -32.70
N ALA A 29 -3.75 7.06 -33.97
CA ALA A 29 -3.46 5.89 -34.82
C ALA A 29 -1.95 5.69 -35.08
N ASP A 30 -1.17 6.78 -35.02
CA ASP A 30 0.28 6.78 -35.28
C ASP A 30 1.14 6.71 -34.00
N ASP A 31 0.51 6.61 -32.82
CA ASP A 31 1.19 6.58 -31.53
C ASP A 31 1.25 5.13 -30.99
N ALA A 32 2.32 4.80 -30.28
CA ALA A 32 2.52 3.46 -29.72
C ALA A 32 2.28 3.48 -28.21
N THR A 33 1.59 2.44 -27.71
CA THR A 33 1.54 2.22 -26.25
C THR A 33 2.94 1.82 -25.78
N THR A 34 3.49 2.59 -24.85
CA THR A 34 4.83 2.38 -24.29
C THR A 34 4.75 2.07 -22.79
N LEU A 35 5.82 1.49 -22.24
CA LEU A 35 5.99 1.30 -20.80
C LEU A 35 6.95 2.36 -20.28
N TRP A 36 6.48 3.20 -19.37
CA TRP A 36 7.28 4.21 -18.69
C TRP A 36 7.75 3.68 -17.34
N VAL A 37 9.01 3.94 -17.02
CA VAL A 37 9.61 3.65 -15.71
C VAL A 37 10.13 4.97 -15.17
N LEU A 38 9.49 5.47 -14.13
CA LEU A 38 9.79 6.78 -13.54
C LEU A 38 10.43 6.60 -12.17
N ALA A 39 11.35 7.51 -11.80
CA ALA A 39 11.85 7.54 -10.43
C ALA A 39 10.70 7.81 -9.44
N ALA A 40 10.63 7.01 -8.39
CA ALA A 40 9.63 7.15 -7.32
C ALA A 40 10.21 7.83 -6.06
N ARG A 41 11.53 8.02 -6.02
CA ARG A 41 12.31 8.68 -4.97
C ARG A 41 13.66 9.12 -5.53
N ASP A 42 14.44 9.85 -4.75
CA ASP A 42 15.81 10.17 -5.11
C ASP A 42 16.66 8.90 -5.29
N ILE A 43 17.46 8.89 -6.36
CA ILE A 43 18.31 7.78 -6.77
C ILE A 43 19.74 8.30 -6.88
N LYS A 44 20.67 7.70 -6.14
CA LYS A 44 22.09 8.08 -6.19
C LYS A 44 22.81 7.31 -7.30
N ILE A 45 23.94 7.86 -7.74
CA ILE A 45 24.83 7.17 -8.69
C ILE A 45 25.27 5.83 -8.06
N GLY A 46 25.03 4.74 -8.78
CA GLY A 46 25.36 3.38 -8.35
C GLY A 46 24.21 2.64 -7.64
N ASP A 47 23.10 3.31 -7.32
CA ASP A 47 21.91 2.64 -6.79
C ASP A 47 21.28 1.74 -7.86
N GLU A 48 20.78 0.58 -7.44
CA GLU A 48 20.03 -0.31 -8.33
C GLU A 48 18.63 0.26 -8.63
N LEU A 49 18.25 0.23 -9.90
CA LEU A 49 16.90 0.57 -10.32
C LEU A 49 15.97 -0.64 -10.13
N THR A 50 14.95 -0.48 -9.30
CA THR A 50 14.02 -1.56 -8.94
C THR A 50 12.57 -1.14 -9.12
N ILE A 51 11.71 -2.10 -9.44
CA ILE A 51 10.26 -1.91 -9.59
C ILE A 51 9.48 -2.89 -8.69
N TYR A 52 8.18 -2.65 -8.52
CA TYR A 52 7.32 -3.52 -7.74
C TYR A 52 6.61 -4.53 -8.65
N TYR A 53 6.87 -5.83 -8.49
CA TYR A 53 6.39 -6.89 -9.38
C TYR A 53 4.96 -7.36 -9.09
N ILE A 54 4.53 -7.23 -7.84
CA ILE A 54 3.26 -7.78 -7.38
C ILE A 54 2.18 -6.69 -7.36
N SER A 55 0.91 -7.07 -7.47
CA SER A 55 -0.17 -6.11 -7.70
C SER A 55 -0.52 -5.27 -6.47
N ASN A 56 -0.41 -5.85 -5.27
CA ASN A 56 -0.85 -5.22 -4.02
C ASN A 56 0.36 -4.87 -3.13
N PRO A 57 0.64 -3.57 -2.88
CA PRO A 57 1.69 -3.14 -1.97
C PRO A 57 1.35 -3.31 -0.49
N CYS A 58 0.09 -3.57 -0.14
CA CYS A 58 -0.36 -3.71 1.26
C CYS A 58 -0.23 -5.14 1.83
N MET A 59 0.40 -6.07 1.12
CA MET A 59 0.54 -7.46 1.59
C MET A 59 1.67 -7.59 2.62
N THR A 60 1.51 -8.49 3.58
CA THR A 60 2.54 -8.80 4.60
C THR A 60 3.78 -9.45 3.96
N ARG A 61 4.92 -9.47 4.66
CA ARG A 61 6.17 -10.07 4.17
C ARG A 61 5.95 -11.51 3.70
N GLN A 62 5.23 -12.31 4.48
CA GLN A 62 4.93 -13.70 4.14
C GLN A 62 4.14 -13.79 2.82
N GLN A 63 3.09 -12.98 2.69
CA GLN A 63 2.27 -12.94 1.48
C GLN A 63 3.06 -12.48 0.25
N ARG A 64 3.88 -11.43 0.39
CA ARG A 64 4.74 -10.93 -0.70
C ARG A 64 5.75 -11.98 -1.15
N ARG A 65 6.46 -12.61 -0.21
CA ARG A 65 7.43 -13.69 -0.52
C ARG A 65 6.77 -14.91 -1.16
N ALA A 66 5.59 -15.31 -0.69
CA ALA A 66 4.83 -16.41 -1.30
C ALA A 66 4.50 -16.12 -2.78
N MET A 67 3.96 -14.93 -3.08
CA MET A 67 3.64 -14.55 -4.46
C MET A 67 4.88 -14.41 -5.34
N LEU A 68 6.00 -13.90 -4.80
CA LEU A 68 7.24 -13.76 -5.57
C LEU A 68 7.87 -15.13 -5.87
N TRP A 69 7.80 -16.05 -4.91
CA TRP A 69 8.23 -17.43 -5.14
C TRP A 69 7.39 -18.11 -6.22
N GLU A 70 6.06 -18.00 -6.12
CA GLU A 70 5.13 -18.63 -7.07
C GLU A 70 5.27 -18.08 -8.50
N ASN A 71 5.45 -16.77 -8.65
CA ASN A 71 5.45 -16.11 -9.97
C ASN A 71 6.84 -15.90 -10.58
N TYR A 72 7.89 -15.82 -9.74
CA TYR A 72 9.23 -15.39 -10.15
C TYR A 72 10.36 -16.26 -9.57
N CYS A 73 10.06 -17.29 -8.77
CA CYS A 73 11.02 -18.27 -8.25
C CYS A 73 12.19 -17.68 -7.44
N PHE A 74 11.96 -16.60 -6.68
CA PHE A 74 12.96 -16.05 -5.77
C PHE A 74 12.36 -15.60 -4.43
N GLU A 75 13.21 -15.53 -3.40
CA GLU A 75 12.85 -14.96 -2.11
C GLU A 75 13.37 -13.51 -1.99
N CYS A 76 12.47 -12.56 -1.72
CA CYS A 76 12.85 -11.15 -1.61
C CYS A 76 13.58 -10.83 -0.31
N ASN A 77 14.75 -10.18 -0.44
CA ASN A 77 15.62 -9.75 0.66
C ASN A 77 15.91 -8.23 0.64
N CYS A 78 15.02 -7.43 0.04
CA CYS A 78 15.11 -5.96 0.11
C CYS A 78 15.06 -5.46 1.56
N GLU A 79 15.38 -4.18 1.78
CA GLU A 79 15.39 -3.56 3.12
C GLU A 79 14.11 -3.81 3.94
N VAL A 80 12.93 -3.83 3.32
CA VAL A 80 11.66 -4.09 4.01
C VAL A 80 11.51 -5.57 4.38
N CYS A 81 11.87 -6.49 3.48
CA CYS A 81 11.74 -7.92 3.76
C CYS A 81 12.83 -8.44 4.72
N SER A 82 13.96 -7.74 4.77
CA SER A 82 15.09 -8.00 5.66
C SER A 82 14.90 -7.42 7.06
N LEU A 83 13.83 -6.65 7.32
CA LEU A 83 13.45 -6.26 8.67
C LEU A 83 13.25 -7.50 9.56
N SER A 84 13.60 -7.35 10.84
CA SER A 84 13.42 -8.34 11.89
C SER A 84 12.78 -7.72 13.13
N GLY A 85 12.25 -8.58 14.01
CA GLY A 85 11.68 -8.13 15.28
C GLY A 85 10.51 -7.16 15.19
N TYR A 86 10.55 -6.15 16.06
CA TYR A 86 9.50 -5.13 16.16
C TYR A 86 9.29 -4.40 14.84
N ALA A 87 10.34 -3.99 14.14
CA ALA A 87 10.23 -3.27 12.86
C ALA A 87 9.52 -4.11 11.79
N GLN A 88 9.75 -5.42 11.77
CA GLN A 88 9.03 -6.31 10.85
C GLN A 88 7.57 -6.51 11.26
N ILE A 89 7.30 -6.66 12.55
CA ILE A 89 5.93 -6.76 13.08
C ILE A 89 5.16 -5.47 12.74
N GLU A 90 5.75 -4.31 12.98
CA GLU A 90 5.16 -3.00 12.69
C GLU A 90 4.88 -2.82 11.19
N SER A 91 5.82 -3.20 10.32
CA SER A 91 5.61 -3.15 8.87
C SER A 91 4.46 -4.07 8.44
N ASP A 92 4.42 -5.31 8.93
CA ASP A 92 3.33 -6.24 8.60
C ASP A 92 1.98 -5.80 9.19
N THR A 93 1.96 -5.24 10.40
CA THR A 93 0.75 -4.65 11.01
C THR A 93 0.25 -3.47 10.20
N SER A 94 1.14 -2.56 9.80
CA SER A 94 0.80 -1.39 8.98
C SER A 94 0.22 -1.81 7.63
N ARG A 95 0.85 -2.80 6.97
CA ARG A 95 0.39 -3.35 5.69
C ARG A 95 -0.95 -4.06 5.81
N ALA A 96 -1.12 -4.92 6.82
CA ALA A 96 -2.39 -5.58 7.11
C ALA A 96 -3.51 -4.56 7.39
N ARG A 97 -3.23 -3.50 8.15
CA ARG A 97 -4.19 -2.42 8.42
C ARG A 97 -4.56 -1.65 7.15
N MET A 98 -3.60 -1.34 6.28
CA MET A 98 -3.90 -0.72 4.97
C MET A 98 -4.82 -1.59 4.12
N GLN A 99 -4.60 -2.91 4.12
CA GLN A 99 -5.43 -3.85 3.39
C GLN A 99 -6.84 -3.93 3.99
N GLU A 100 -6.95 -4.05 5.31
CA GLU A 100 -8.23 -4.05 6.03
C GLU A 100 -9.06 -2.79 5.70
N LEU A 101 -8.44 -1.60 5.78
CA LEU A 101 -9.09 -0.33 5.47
C LEU A 101 -9.56 -0.25 4.01
N ARG A 102 -8.81 -0.84 3.07
CA ARG A 102 -9.19 -0.93 1.66
C ARG A 102 -10.36 -1.90 1.44
N GLU A 103 -10.36 -3.04 2.11
CA GLU A 103 -11.38 -4.10 1.94
C GLU A 103 -12.71 -3.76 2.61
N LYS A 104 -12.69 -2.97 3.70
CA LYS A 104 -13.90 -2.44 4.34
C LYS A 104 -14.81 -1.66 3.37
N ARG A 105 -14.29 -1.21 2.22
CA ARG A 105 -15.06 -0.43 1.25
C ARG A 105 -14.88 -0.96 -0.18
N PRO A 106 -15.71 -1.91 -0.63
CA PRO A 106 -15.75 -2.25 -2.05
C PRO A 106 -16.20 -1.03 -2.87
N ALA A 107 -15.66 -0.91 -4.09
CA ALA A 107 -15.80 0.23 -5.01
C ALA A 107 -17.25 0.57 -5.44
N ASN A 108 -18.27 -0.17 -4.96
CA ASN A 108 -19.64 -0.15 -5.46
C ASN A 108 -20.67 0.47 -4.51
N ILE A 109 -20.28 1.24 -3.48
CA ILE A 109 -21.23 1.88 -2.56
C ILE A 109 -21.11 3.41 -2.64
N PRO A 110 -21.94 4.10 -3.46
CA PRO A 110 -21.91 5.56 -3.62
C PRO A 110 -22.47 6.37 -2.46
N SER A 111 -22.81 5.77 -1.32
CA SER A 111 -23.63 6.42 -0.29
C SER A 111 -22.98 6.44 1.09
N LEU A 112 -22.55 7.65 1.46
CA LEU A 112 -22.95 8.30 2.72
C LEU A 112 -22.42 7.76 4.06
N HIS A 113 -21.27 7.07 4.14
CA HIS A 113 -20.69 6.81 5.45
C HIS A 113 -19.78 7.97 5.89
N LYS A 114 -20.24 8.79 6.85
CA LYS A 114 -19.42 9.85 7.48
C LYS A 114 -18.10 9.32 8.05
N SER A 115 -18.05 8.06 8.48
CA SER A 115 -16.83 7.41 8.97
C SER A 115 -15.82 7.12 7.87
N GLY A 116 -16.25 7.10 6.60
CA GLY A 116 -15.43 6.57 5.53
C GLY A 116 -14.24 7.43 5.17
N LEU A 117 -14.35 8.74 5.38
CA LEU A 117 -13.24 9.65 5.17
C LEU A 117 -12.11 9.37 6.16
N ALA A 118 -12.41 9.14 7.44
CA ALA A 118 -11.40 8.85 8.46
C ALA A 118 -10.59 7.58 8.12
N ASP A 119 -11.25 6.51 7.70
CA ASP A 119 -10.60 5.26 7.30
C ASP A 119 -9.61 5.46 6.13
N VAL A 120 -10.00 6.25 5.12
CA VAL A 120 -9.14 6.49 3.95
C VAL A 120 -7.98 7.39 4.29
N LEU A 121 -8.19 8.37 5.18
CA LEU A 121 -7.12 9.23 5.66
C LEU A 121 -6.11 8.47 6.51
N GLU A 122 -6.57 7.53 7.36
CA GLU A 122 -5.70 6.59 8.06
C GLU A 122 -4.90 5.74 7.06
N ARG A 123 -5.57 5.21 6.02
CA ARG A 123 -4.91 4.42 4.98
C ARG A 123 -3.87 5.23 4.21
N LEU A 124 -4.18 6.47 3.82
CA LEU A 124 -3.27 7.39 3.16
C LEU A 124 -2.03 7.67 4.01
N ARG A 125 -2.24 7.88 5.32
CA ARG A 125 -1.13 8.05 6.27
C ARG A 125 -0.23 6.81 6.30
N LEU A 126 -0.81 5.62 6.37
CA LEU A 126 -0.04 4.38 6.36
C LEU A 126 0.69 4.17 5.02
N ILE A 127 0.08 4.49 3.88
CA ILE A 127 0.74 4.42 2.57
C ILE A 127 1.98 5.30 2.56
N VAL A 128 1.89 6.49 3.12
CA VAL A 128 3.01 7.41 3.17
C VAL A 128 4.12 6.95 4.10
N VAL A 129 3.80 6.45 5.29
CA VAL A 129 4.83 5.94 6.23
C VAL A 129 5.46 4.65 5.72
N GLU A 130 4.63 3.70 5.29
CA GLU A 130 5.06 2.33 4.99
C GLU A 130 5.61 2.19 3.58
N LEU A 131 5.09 2.98 2.63
CA LEU A 131 5.38 2.88 1.20
C LEU A 131 5.95 4.17 0.61
N ASP A 132 6.24 5.20 1.42
CA ASP A 132 6.81 6.48 0.97
C ASP A 132 6.04 7.09 -0.20
N ALA A 133 4.72 7.17 -0.03
CA ALA A 133 3.78 7.71 -1.01
C ALA A 133 3.80 7.00 -2.37
N TYR A 134 4.18 5.71 -2.42
CA TYR A 134 4.26 4.92 -3.65
C TYR A 134 3.04 5.12 -4.57
N PRO A 135 3.21 5.64 -5.80
CA PRO A 135 2.10 6.15 -6.63
C PRO A 135 0.96 5.15 -6.83
N ARG A 136 1.27 3.86 -6.99
CA ARG A 136 0.27 2.79 -7.20
C ARG A 136 -0.69 2.62 -6.02
N ALA A 137 -0.23 2.86 -4.80
CA ALA A 137 -1.07 2.81 -3.61
C ALA A 137 -1.78 4.15 -3.38
N MET A 138 -1.04 5.24 -3.63
CA MET A 138 -1.42 6.59 -3.29
C MET A 138 -2.58 7.11 -4.15
N GLY A 139 -2.48 6.98 -5.48
CA GLY A 139 -3.48 7.51 -6.42
C GLY A 139 -4.91 7.03 -6.14
N PRO A 140 -5.15 5.70 -6.08
CA PRO A 140 -6.47 5.16 -5.78
C PRO A 140 -7.02 5.62 -4.42
N ALA A 141 -6.16 5.78 -3.41
CA ALA A 141 -6.57 6.26 -2.10
C ALA A 141 -6.95 7.75 -2.11
N CYS A 142 -6.23 8.57 -2.87
CA CYS A 142 -6.56 9.97 -3.08
C CYS A 142 -7.88 10.14 -3.86
N ALA A 143 -8.09 9.35 -4.93
CA ALA A 143 -9.34 9.35 -5.68
C ALA A 143 -10.54 9.03 -4.79
N GLU A 144 -10.39 8.05 -3.89
CA GLU A 144 -11.41 7.68 -2.92
C GLU A 144 -11.68 8.82 -1.91
N ALA A 145 -10.62 9.40 -1.34
CA ALA A 145 -10.72 10.52 -0.41
C ALA A 145 -11.38 11.76 -1.05
N PHE A 146 -11.06 12.03 -2.32
CA PHE A 146 -11.69 13.09 -3.11
C PHE A 146 -13.22 12.95 -3.14
N HIS A 147 -13.72 11.77 -3.50
CA HIS A 147 -15.16 11.53 -3.58
C HIS A 147 -15.87 11.71 -2.24
N LEU A 148 -15.27 11.19 -1.17
CA LEU A 148 -15.84 11.31 0.19
C LEU A 148 -15.83 12.77 0.65
N ALA A 149 -14.74 13.50 0.39
CA ALA A 149 -14.64 14.91 0.72
C ALA A 149 -15.69 15.74 -0.04
N CYS A 150 -15.94 15.44 -1.32
CA CYS A 150 -17.05 16.04 -2.07
C CYS A 150 -18.40 15.75 -1.41
N CYS A 151 -18.70 14.49 -1.10
CA CYS A 151 -19.96 14.10 -0.44
C CYS A 151 -20.18 14.78 0.92
N LEU A 152 -19.10 15.10 1.64
CA LEU A 152 -19.14 15.75 2.95
C LEU A 152 -19.09 17.28 2.89
N GLY A 153 -19.08 17.88 1.70
CA GLY A 153 -18.98 19.33 1.55
C GLY A 153 -17.59 19.90 1.86
N LYS A 154 -16.57 19.05 2.05
CA LYS A 154 -15.19 19.45 2.38
C LYS A 154 -14.43 19.83 1.10
N GLY A 155 -14.79 20.95 0.49
CA GLY A 155 -14.29 21.38 -0.80
C GLY A 155 -12.76 21.45 -0.90
N GLU A 156 -12.08 22.10 0.05
CA GLU A 156 -10.62 22.27 0.00
C GLU A 156 -9.88 20.93 0.06
N LEU A 157 -10.30 20.05 0.99
CA LEU A 157 -9.77 18.69 1.09
C LEU A 157 -10.02 17.91 -0.21
N ALA A 158 -11.21 18.01 -0.80
CA ALA A 158 -11.50 17.38 -2.07
C ALA A 158 -10.54 17.86 -3.16
N ARG A 159 -10.30 19.18 -3.26
CA ARG A 159 -9.42 19.76 -4.30
C ARG A 159 -7.98 19.27 -4.14
N ARG A 160 -7.49 19.19 -2.90
CA ARG A 160 -6.17 18.64 -2.57
C ARG A 160 -6.07 17.16 -2.91
N MET A 161 -7.06 16.34 -2.56
CA MET A 161 -7.06 14.90 -2.87
C MET A 161 -7.15 14.64 -4.38
N ALA A 162 -7.95 15.43 -5.10
CA ALA A 162 -8.01 15.41 -6.56
C ALA A 162 -6.64 15.74 -7.19
N TYR A 163 -5.96 16.79 -6.71
CA TYR A 163 -4.61 17.14 -7.19
C TYR A 163 -3.64 15.95 -7.04
N ASN A 164 -3.56 15.35 -5.85
CA ASN A 164 -2.59 14.27 -5.63
C ASN A 164 -2.94 13.00 -6.41
N SER A 165 -4.23 12.68 -6.54
CA SER A 165 -4.69 11.59 -7.41
C SER A 165 -4.20 11.82 -8.84
N LEU A 166 -4.45 13.02 -9.39
CA LEU A 166 -4.01 13.37 -10.74
C LEU A 166 -2.49 13.41 -10.86
N PHE A 167 -1.75 13.85 -9.85
CA PHE A 167 -0.28 13.87 -9.88
C PHE A 167 0.28 12.44 -9.97
N THR A 168 -0.22 11.53 -9.13
CA THR A 168 0.18 10.12 -9.20
C THR A 168 -0.24 9.49 -10.53
N GLU A 169 -1.33 9.96 -11.14
CA GLU A 169 -1.85 9.42 -12.40
C GLU A 169 -1.22 10.04 -13.66
N LEU A 170 -0.79 11.30 -13.60
CA LEU A 170 0.05 11.96 -14.59
C LEU A 170 1.36 11.20 -14.76
N ALA A 171 1.87 10.62 -13.68
CA ALA A 171 2.96 9.65 -13.75
C ALA A 171 2.52 8.29 -14.32
N THR A 172 1.23 7.95 -14.37
CA THR A 172 0.73 6.61 -14.75
C THR A 172 0.11 6.45 -16.14
N SER A 173 -0.40 7.47 -16.83
CA SER A 173 -0.73 7.43 -18.28
C SER A 173 -1.46 8.70 -18.75
N SER A 174 -0.98 9.36 -19.80
CA SER A 174 -1.81 10.24 -20.64
C SER A 174 -2.07 9.56 -21.98
N ALA A 175 -3.26 9.01 -22.19
CA ALA A 175 -3.71 8.81 -23.57
C ALA A 175 -5.20 8.93 -23.82
N GLN A 176 -6.01 8.53 -22.86
CA GLN A 176 -7.38 8.97 -22.79
C GLN A 176 -7.64 9.24 -21.33
N ARG A 177 -7.45 10.50 -20.89
CA ARG A 177 -8.02 10.91 -19.61
C ARG A 177 -9.49 10.54 -19.68
N SER A 178 -9.89 9.57 -18.87
CA SER A 178 -11.29 9.19 -18.77
C SER A 178 -12.10 10.47 -18.52
N LYS A 179 -13.40 10.47 -18.86
CA LYS A 179 -14.26 11.61 -18.53
C LYS A 179 -14.09 12.00 -17.05
N TYR A 180 -13.97 10.99 -16.19
CA TYR A 180 -13.68 11.14 -14.76
C TYR A 180 -12.41 11.95 -14.47
N HIS A 181 -11.28 11.63 -15.10
CA HIS A 181 -10.02 12.35 -14.88
C HIS A 181 -10.05 13.78 -15.43
N ARG A 182 -10.70 14.00 -16.59
CA ARG A 182 -10.89 15.37 -17.11
C ARG A 182 -11.76 16.22 -16.18
N ASP A 183 -12.82 15.64 -15.64
CA ASP A 183 -13.71 16.32 -14.70
C ASP A 183 -12.99 16.65 -13.38
N MET A 184 -12.13 15.73 -12.91
CA MET A 184 -11.29 15.92 -11.72
C MET A 184 -10.22 17.01 -11.96
N GLU A 185 -9.59 17.04 -13.13
CA GLU A 185 -8.64 18.10 -13.49
C GLU A 185 -9.31 19.46 -13.58
N GLN A 186 -10.48 19.53 -14.21
CA GLN A 186 -11.29 20.75 -14.23
C GLN A 186 -11.64 21.21 -12.82
N PHE A 187 -11.92 20.28 -11.89
CA PHE A 187 -12.14 20.60 -10.48
C PHE A 187 -10.90 21.21 -9.80
N VAL A 188 -9.71 20.70 -10.09
CA VAL A 188 -8.45 21.22 -9.54
C VAL A 188 -8.13 22.60 -10.12
N GLN A 189 -8.22 22.77 -11.43
CA GLN A 189 -7.85 24.02 -12.12
C GLN A 189 -8.90 25.11 -11.98
N ASN A 190 -10.18 24.77 -12.18
CA ASN A 190 -11.30 25.70 -12.24
C ASN A 190 -12.49 25.20 -11.39
N PRO A 191 -12.33 25.13 -10.06
CA PRO A 191 -13.33 24.53 -9.17
C PRO A 191 -14.73 25.14 -9.33
N SER A 192 -14.85 26.46 -9.52
CA SER A 192 -16.15 27.14 -9.69
C SER A 192 -16.94 26.67 -10.92
N LYS A 193 -16.26 26.18 -11.96
CA LYS A 193 -16.88 25.69 -13.20
C LYS A 193 -17.11 24.17 -13.20
N SER A 194 -16.50 23.45 -12.27
CA SER A 194 -16.54 21.99 -12.23
C SER A 194 -17.93 21.42 -11.91
N HIS A 195 -18.25 20.29 -12.53
CA HIS A 195 -19.49 19.56 -12.24
C HIS A 195 -19.54 19.09 -10.79
N TYR A 196 -18.39 18.78 -10.15
CA TYR A 196 -18.34 18.34 -8.76
C TYR A 196 -18.80 19.44 -7.80
N THR A 197 -18.34 20.68 -8.02
CA THR A 197 -18.75 21.85 -7.22
C THR A 197 -20.26 22.07 -7.29
N LYS A 198 -20.83 21.99 -8.49
CA LYS A 198 -22.28 22.14 -8.70
C LYS A 198 -23.06 20.98 -8.07
N LYS A 199 -22.62 19.74 -8.30
CA LYS A 199 -23.28 18.52 -7.82
C LYS A 199 -23.32 18.43 -6.29
N TYR A 200 -22.24 18.83 -5.62
CA TYR A 200 -22.09 18.72 -4.17
C TYR A 200 -22.22 20.05 -3.42
N ASN A 201 -22.61 21.14 -4.12
CA ASN A 201 -22.74 22.49 -3.57
C ASN A 201 -21.51 22.94 -2.75
N LEU A 202 -20.32 22.71 -3.30
CA LEU A 202 -19.06 22.97 -2.60
C LEU A 202 -18.76 24.47 -2.54
N LYS A 203 -18.45 24.96 -1.34
CA LYS A 203 -17.93 26.33 -1.14
C LYS A 203 -16.40 26.28 -1.20
N LEU A 204 -15.83 26.84 -2.25
CA LEU A 204 -14.39 26.85 -2.51
C LEU A 204 -13.91 28.30 -2.62
N ALA A 205 -12.91 28.65 -1.82
CA ALA A 205 -12.21 29.91 -2.01
C ALA A 205 -11.43 29.91 -3.34
N PRO A 206 -11.23 31.07 -3.98
CA PRO A 206 -10.21 31.20 -5.01
C PRO A 206 -8.87 30.91 -4.34
N MET A 207 -8.18 29.87 -4.78
CA MET A 207 -6.83 29.54 -4.29
C MET A 207 -5.90 29.51 -5.49
N ASP A 208 -4.93 30.43 -5.47
CA ASP A 208 -3.65 30.36 -6.18
C ASP A 208 -2.82 29.16 -5.66
N PRO A 209 -1.82 28.71 -6.44
CA PRO A 209 -1.65 27.33 -6.87
C PRO A 209 -1.82 26.31 -5.74
N VAL A 210 -2.59 25.25 -6.00
CA VAL A 210 -2.78 24.15 -5.04
C VAL A 210 -1.42 23.46 -4.85
N PRO A 211 -0.71 23.66 -3.71
CA PRO A 211 0.49 22.87 -3.45
C PRO A 211 0.05 21.41 -3.34
N PRO A 212 0.83 20.45 -3.86
CA PRO A 212 0.48 19.06 -3.64
C PRO A 212 0.59 18.79 -2.16
N VAL A 213 -0.38 18.06 -1.68
CA VAL A 213 -0.53 17.86 -0.24
C VAL A 213 0.30 16.66 0.23
N LEU A 214 0.85 15.90 -0.70
CA LEU A 214 1.44 14.58 -0.48
C LEU A 214 2.74 14.41 -1.30
N GLU A 215 3.52 15.48 -1.54
CA GLU A 215 4.77 15.43 -2.35
C GLU A 215 5.80 14.45 -1.77
N SER A 216 6.01 14.50 -0.45
CA SER A 216 6.87 13.57 0.30
C SER A 216 6.60 13.70 1.81
N VAL A 217 7.07 12.75 2.64
CA VAL A 217 7.13 12.93 4.11
C VAL A 217 8.11 14.04 4.50
N GLN A 218 9.08 14.31 3.64
CA GLN A 218 10.27 15.11 3.95
C GLN A 218 10.00 16.62 3.88
N ASP A 219 9.03 17.05 3.06
CA ASP A 219 8.79 18.48 2.78
C ASP A 219 7.72 19.15 3.65
N GLY A 220 7.17 18.42 4.64
CA GLY A 220 6.20 19.00 5.59
C GLY A 220 4.79 19.27 5.03
N ALA A 221 4.51 18.91 3.77
CA ALA A 221 3.17 19.04 3.16
C ALA A 221 2.05 18.39 3.99
N TRP A 222 2.38 17.30 4.68
CA TRP A 222 1.51 16.56 5.61
C TRP A 222 1.14 17.30 6.90
N ALA A 223 1.97 18.25 7.36
CA ALA A 223 1.67 19.04 8.54
C ALA A 223 0.44 19.95 8.34
N SER A 224 0.18 20.37 7.08
CA SER A 224 -1.02 21.15 6.73
C SER A 224 -2.32 20.33 6.86
N ILE A 225 -2.26 19.03 6.58
CA ILE A 225 -3.40 18.13 6.63
C ILE A 225 -3.77 17.77 8.06
N ALA A 226 -2.80 17.53 8.94
CA ALA A 226 -3.06 17.10 10.32
C ALA A 226 -3.97 18.10 11.07
N LYS A 227 -3.82 19.40 10.75
CA LYS A 227 -4.68 20.48 11.27
C LYS A 227 -6.09 20.46 10.68
N ASP A 228 -6.24 20.13 9.40
CA ASP A 228 -7.53 20.03 8.69
C ASP A 228 -8.30 18.73 9.00
N LEU A 229 -7.62 17.73 9.57
CA LEU A 229 -8.16 16.38 9.83
C LEU A 229 -8.36 16.02 11.31
N ASP A 230 -7.92 16.85 12.25
CA ASP A 230 -8.02 16.61 13.69
C ASP A 230 -7.51 15.21 14.12
N VAL A 231 -6.41 14.76 13.49
CA VAL A 231 -5.72 13.51 13.83
C VAL A 231 -4.37 13.82 14.48
N PRO A 232 -3.98 13.10 15.56
CA PRO A 232 -2.73 13.37 16.26
C PRO A 232 -1.53 13.32 15.31
N ALA A 233 -0.66 14.34 15.41
CA ALA A 233 0.63 14.37 14.74
C ALA A 233 1.52 13.26 15.33
N VAL A 234 1.66 12.17 14.59
CA VAL A 234 2.51 11.04 14.99
C VAL A 234 3.53 10.90 13.88
N TRP A 235 4.60 11.69 13.93
CA TRP A 235 5.63 11.67 12.89
C TRP A 235 7.03 11.63 13.49
N GLY A 236 7.74 10.57 13.11
CA GLY A 236 9.19 10.49 13.06
C GLY A 236 9.51 9.85 11.72
N ILE A 237 10.42 10.46 10.98
CA ILE A 237 11.05 9.97 9.76
C ILE A 237 11.31 8.47 9.93
N ARG A 238 11.03 7.63 8.93
CA ARG A 238 11.72 6.34 8.78
C ARG A 238 13.18 6.65 8.46
N ASN A 239 13.87 7.25 9.42
CA ASN A 239 15.27 7.01 9.57
C ASN A 239 15.28 5.50 9.75
N PHE A 240 16.06 4.79 8.96
CA PHE A 240 16.68 3.57 9.44
C PHE A 240 17.58 3.98 10.63
N ALA A 241 16.98 4.53 11.68
CA ALA A 241 17.62 4.84 12.93
C ALA A 241 18.16 3.48 13.36
N LYS A 242 19.48 3.40 13.50
CA LYS A 242 20.11 2.27 14.13
C LYS A 242 19.28 1.96 15.36
N GLU A 243 18.66 0.79 15.35
CA GLU A 243 17.78 0.31 16.39
C GLU A 243 18.37 0.68 17.75
N SER A 244 17.60 1.37 18.59
CA SER A 244 18.10 1.74 19.91
C SER A 244 18.42 0.47 20.68
N GLU A 245 19.42 0.51 21.57
CA GLU A 245 19.80 -0.68 22.33
C GLU A 245 18.64 -1.21 23.19
N ARG A 246 17.67 -0.34 23.53
CA ARG A 246 16.40 -0.73 24.18
C ARG A 246 15.52 -1.54 23.22
N ASP A 247 15.28 -1.03 22.01
CA ASP A 247 14.45 -1.71 21.01
C ASP A 247 15.10 -3.03 20.57
N ARG A 248 16.44 -3.07 20.52
CA ARG A 248 17.23 -4.29 20.26
C ARG A 248 17.01 -5.36 21.32
N ARG A 249 17.03 -4.97 22.60
CA ARG A 249 16.78 -5.90 23.72
C ARG A 249 15.33 -6.39 23.71
N GLU A 250 14.38 -5.50 23.43
CA GLU A 250 12.96 -5.84 23.35
C GLU A 250 12.68 -6.75 22.15
N ARG A 251 13.29 -6.51 20.99
CA ARG A 251 13.28 -7.42 19.84
C ARG A 251 13.83 -8.79 20.20
N LEU A 252 15.04 -8.86 20.77
CA LEU A 252 15.67 -10.14 21.10
C LEU A 252 14.82 -10.94 22.09
N ARG A 253 14.13 -10.26 23.01
CA ARG A 253 13.18 -10.87 23.93
C ARG A 253 11.94 -11.41 23.19
N LEU A 254 11.29 -10.61 22.35
CA LEU A 254 10.11 -11.02 21.58
C LEU A 254 10.43 -12.15 20.59
N GLU A 255 11.59 -12.12 19.93
CA GLU A 255 12.07 -13.19 19.07
C GLU A 255 12.32 -14.49 19.85
N ALA A 256 12.87 -14.40 21.06
CA ALA A 256 13.05 -15.56 21.94
C ALA A 256 11.70 -16.12 22.43
N GLU A 257 10.73 -15.26 22.74
CA GLU A 257 9.36 -15.66 23.10
C GLU A 257 8.64 -16.33 21.93
N ALA A 258 8.75 -15.76 20.72
CA ALA A 258 8.18 -16.33 19.50
C ALA A 258 8.80 -17.70 19.14
N LYS A 259 10.13 -17.82 19.17
CA LYS A 259 10.81 -19.11 18.95
C LYS A 259 10.42 -20.16 19.99
N LYS A 260 10.24 -19.76 21.26
CA LYS A 260 9.72 -20.65 22.31
C LYS A 260 8.29 -21.10 22.00
N ALA A 261 7.43 -20.18 21.55
CA ALA A 261 6.04 -20.49 21.19
C ALA A 261 5.97 -21.45 19.99
N GLU A 262 6.77 -21.23 18.95
CA GLU A 262 6.88 -22.13 17.78
C GLU A 262 7.40 -23.51 18.19
N ALA A 263 8.46 -23.58 18.99
CA ALA A 263 9.00 -24.85 19.48
C ALA A 263 7.97 -25.61 20.34
N ALA A 264 7.21 -24.90 21.19
CA ALA A 264 6.13 -25.48 21.98
C ALA A 264 4.99 -26.01 21.09
N ALA A 265 4.60 -25.27 20.05
CA ALA A 265 3.59 -25.69 19.08
C ALA A 265 4.04 -26.96 18.33
N ALA A 266 5.28 -27.00 17.83
CA ALA A 266 5.84 -28.16 17.14
C ALA A 266 5.94 -29.40 18.06
N SER A 267 6.30 -29.21 19.33
CA SER A 267 6.33 -30.28 20.33
C SER A 267 4.92 -30.84 20.61
N LYS A 268 3.92 -29.95 20.75
CA LYS A 268 2.52 -30.31 20.94
C LYS A 268 1.98 -31.09 19.74
N GLU A 269 2.32 -30.69 18.53
CA GLU A 269 1.93 -31.39 17.30
C GLU A 269 2.54 -32.80 17.24
N LYS A 270 3.85 -32.95 17.53
CA LYS A 270 4.50 -34.27 17.63
C LYS A 270 3.82 -35.17 18.66
N MET A 271 3.46 -34.62 19.83
CA MET A 271 2.75 -35.36 20.87
C MET A 271 1.36 -35.82 20.38
N LEU A 272 0.59 -34.95 19.74
CA LEU A 272 -0.73 -35.28 19.18
C LEU A 272 -0.63 -36.36 18.09
N LYS A 273 0.37 -36.28 17.21
CA LYS A 273 0.62 -37.29 16.18
C LYS A 273 0.93 -38.66 16.78
N ARG A 274 1.80 -38.72 17.80
CA ARG A 274 2.10 -39.96 18.55
C ARG A 274 0.86 -40.54 19.23
N ARG A 275 0.00 -39.69 19.84
CA ARG A 275 -1.27 -40.13 20.45
C ARG A 275 -2.22 -40.72 19.41
N ARG A 276 -2.39 -40.06 18.25
CA ARG A 276 -3.22 -40.58 17.14
C ARG A 276 -2.73 -41.95 16.65
N LEU A 277 -1.42 -42.11 16.45
CA LEU A 277 -0.82 -43.39 16.06
C LEU A 277 -1.05 -44.50 17.10
N LYS A 278 -0.90 -44.20 18.40
CA LYS A 278 -1.20 -45.16 19.48
C LYS A 278 -2.68 -45.57 19.48
N MET A 279 -3.60 -44.62 19.29
CA MET A 279 -5.04 -44.93 19.21
C MET A 279 -5.39 -45.77 17.99
N GLN A 280 -4.82 -45.47 16.81
CA GLN A 280 -5.01 -46.28 15.61
C GLN A 280 -4.49 -47.71 15.79
N LYS A 281 -3.30 -47.89 16.41
CA LYS A 281 -2.78 -49.22 16.73
C LYS A 281 -3.69 -50.00 17.69
N LYS A 282 -4.20 -49.35 18.74
CA LYS A 282 -5.16 -49.98 19.67
C LYS A 282 -6.46 -50.39 18.97
N LYS A 283 -7.02 -49.53 18.13
CA LYS A 283 -8.24 -49.86 17.34
C LYS A 283 -8.00 -51.04 16.38
N LYS A 284 -6.85 -51.08 15.69
CA LYS A 284 -6.48 -52.21 14.83
C LYS A 284 -6.31 -53.52 15.60
N HIS A 285 -5.73 -53.46 16.80
CA HIS A 285 -5.56 -54.65 17.64
C HIS A 285 -6.89 -55.17 18.19
N ALA A 286 -7.78 -54.29 18.66
CA ALA A 286 -9.13 -54.65 19.09
C ALA A 286 -9.94 -55.29 17.95
N ALA A 287 -9.94 -54.66 16.77
CA ALA A 287 -10.65 -55.18 15.60
C ALA A 287 -10.09 -56.52 15.06
N LYS A 288 -8.82 -56.84 15.37
CA LYS A 288 -8.23 -58.16 15.06
C LYS A 288 -8.68 -59.21 16.07
N LYS A 289 -8.80 -58.82 17.34
CA LYS A 289 -9.23 -59.69 18.44
C LYS A 289 -10.72 -60.03 18.38
N ASP A 290 -11.55 -59.14 17.82
CA ASP A 290 -12.98 -59.38 17.60
C ASP A 290 -13.27 -60.26 16.35
N LYS A 291 -12.23 -60.63 15.59
CA LYS A 291 -12.32 -61.47 14.37
C LYS A 291 -11.77 -62.89 14.55
N GLU A 292 -11.17 -63.18 15.70
CA GLU A 292 -10.71 -64.51 16.13
C GLU A 292 -11.72 -65.10 17.12
#